data_AF-P60589-F1
#
_entry.id   AF-P60589-F1
#
_cell.length_a   1.000
_cell.length_b   1.000
_cell.length_c   1.000
_cell.angle_alpha   90.00
_cell.angle_beta   90.00
_cell.angle_gamma   90.00
#
_symmetry.space_group_name_H-M   'P 1'
#
loop_
_entity.id
_entity.type
_entity.pdbx_description
1 polymer ?
#
loop_
_entity_poly.entity_id
_entity_poly.type
_entity_poly.pdbx_seq_one_letter_code
_entity_poly.pdbx_strand_id
1 'polypeptide(L)' 'NEKSGSCPDMSMPIPPLGICKTLCNSDSGCPNVQKCCKNGCGFMTCTTPVP' A
#
# COMPACT_ATOMS: atom_id res chain seq x y z
N ASN A 1 -12.20 7.70 2.03
CA ASN A 1 -12.44 6.91 3.27
C ASN A 1 -11.16 6.24 3.70
N GLU A 2 -10.86 6.30 4.99
CA GLU A 2 -9.73 5.67 5.66
C GLU A 2 -10.24 4.42 6.42
N LYS A 3 -9.60 3.27 6.25
CA LYS A 3 -9.85 2.04 7.01
C LYS A 3 -9.03 2.03 8.31
N SER A 4 -9.36 1.13 9.22
CA SER A 4 -8.64 0.97 10.47
C SER A 4 -7.23 0.40 10.27
N GLY A 5 -6.31 0.72 11.18
CA GLY A 5 -4.90 0.33 11.15
C GLY A 5 -3.99 1.31 10.42
N SER A 6 -2.68 1.08 10.53
CA SER A 6 -1.65 1.93 9.96
C SER A 6 -0.97 1.29 8.74
N CYS A 7 -0.43 2.12 7.85
CA CYS A 7 0.41 1.61 6.78
C CYS A 7 1.68 0.99 7.37
N PRO A 8 2.07 -0.24 6.97
CA PRO A 8 3.36 -0.79 7.34
C PRO A 8 4.48 0.12 6.83
N ASP A 9 5.56 0.22 7.60
CA ASP A 9 6.77 0.87 7.13
C ASP A 9 7.39 0.02 6.01
N MET A 10 7.06 0.36 4.77
CA MET A 10 7.60 -0.29 3.58
C MET A 10 9.04 0.20 3.31
N SER A 11 9.92 0.03 4.31
CA SER A 11 11.39 0.10 4.12
C SER A 11 11.92 -1.13 3.39
N MET A 12 11.06 -2.09 3.03
CA MET A 12 11.47 -3.26 2.27
C MET A 12 11.88 -2.83 0.85
N PRO A 13 13.10 -3.19 0.38
CA PRO A 13 13.47 -3.02 -1.00
C PRO A 13 12.54 -3.92 -1.82
N ILE A 14 11.59 -3.30 -2.51
CA ILE A 14 10.74 -4.00 -3.45
C ILE A 14 11.69 -4.64 -4.46
N PRO A 15 11.65 -5.97 -4.68
CA PRO A 15 12.52 -6.60 -5.66
C PRO A 15 12.33 -5.87 -6.99
N PRO A 16 13.42 -5.59 -7.75
CA PRO A 16 13.40 -4.70 -8.91
C PRO A 16 12.54 -5.20 -10.09
N LEU A 17 11.86 -6.34 -9.94
CA LEU A 17 11.11 -6.99 -10.99
C LEU A 17 9.61 -6.96 -10.68
N GLY A 18 8.94 -5.91 -11.14
CA GLY A 18 7.50 -5.98 -11.42
C GLY A 18 6.69 -4.82 -10.88
N ILE A 19 6.70 -3.71 -11.62
CA ILE A 19 5.65 -2.69 -11.62
C ILE A 19 5.60 -1.81 -10.34
N CYS A 20 6.54 -0.86 -10.28
CA CYS A 20 6.32 0.38 -9.52
C CYS A 20 5.19 1.19 -10.19
N LYS A 21 3.93 0.90 -9.85
CA LYS A 21 2.77 1.65 -10.34
C LYS A 21 1.81 1.92 -9.20
N THR A 22 1.12 3.05 -9.27
CA THR A 22 -0.01 3.34 -8.40
C THR A 22 -1.17 2.42 -8.76
N LEU A 23 -1.56 1.55 -7.83
CA LEU A 23 -2.69 0.61 -7.97
C LEU A 23 -3.94 1.10 -7.24
N CYS A 24 -3.81 2.07 -6.35
CA CYS A 24 -4.90 2.65 -5.57
C CYS A 24 -4.64 4.14 -5.32
N ASN A 25 -5.68 4.94 -5.10
CA ASN A 25 -5.55 6.34 -4.69
C ASN A 25 -6.01 6.57 -3.24
N SER A 26 -6.73 5.61 -2.68
CA SER A 26 -7.34 5.69 -1.35
C SER A 26 -7.66 4.28 -0.87
N ASP A 27 -7.86 4.15 0.43
CA ASP A 27 -8.17 2.89 1.10
C ASP A 27 -9.38 2.16 0.52
N SER A 28 -10.40 2.92 0.11
CA SER A 28 -11.60 2.38 -0.55
C SER A 28 -11.32 1.69 -1.88
N GLY A 29 -10.19 1.97 -2.52
CA GLY A 29 -9.77 1.29 -3.75
C GLY A 29 -9.15 -0.09 -3.49
N CYS A 30 -8.89 -0.43 -2.23
CA CYS A 30 -8.27 -1.69 -1.84
C CYS A 30 -9.31 -2.68 -1.31
N PRO A 31 -9.19 -3.96 -1.67
CA PRO A 31 -10.13 -4.98 -1.23
C PRO A 31 -9.97 -5.28 0.26
N ASN A 32 -11.04 -5.81 0.88
CA ASN A 32 -11.05 -6.26 2.28
C ASN A 32 -10.61 -5.16 3.27
N VAL A 33 -9.65 -5.48 4.15
CA VAL A 33 -9.07 -4.56 5.13
C VAL A 33 -7.79 -3.90 4.63
N GLN A 34 -7.37 -4.15 3.39
CA GLN A 34 -6.10 -3.63 2.88
C GLN A 34 -6.17 -2.11 2.74
N LYS A 35 -5.09 -1.45 3.15
CA LYS A 35 -4.91 0.00 3.04
C LYS A 35 -4.13 0.39 1.81
N CYS A 36 -4.48 1.54 1.24
CA CYS A 36 -3.73 2.14 0.15
C CYS A 36 -2.55 2.94 0.72
N CYS A 37 -1.35 2.38 0.61
CA CYS A 37 -0.15 2.88 1.26
C CYS A 37 0.94 3.20 0.25
N LYS A 38 1.76 4.21 0.56
CA LYS A 38 2.96 4.54 -0.24
C LYS A 38 4.02 3.47 0.00
N ASN A 39 4.59 2.95 -1.07
CA ASN A 39 5.65 1.94 -1.03
C ASN A 39 7.01 2.62 -1.17
N GLY A 40 8.10 1.85 -0.99
CA GLY A 40 9.47 2.33 -1.14
C GLY A 40 9.79 2.97 -2.51
N CYS A 41 9.03 2.63 -3.56
CA CYS A 41 9.18 3.25 -4.89
C CYS A 41 8.44 4.60 -5.05
N GLY A 42 7.73 5.05 -4.01
CA GLY A 42 6.94 6.29 -4.02
C GLY A 42 5.51 6.17 -4.54
N PHE A 43 5.11 4.99 -5.05
CA PHE A 43 3.77 4.71 -5.56
C PHE A 43 2.84 4.12 -4.50
N MET A 44 1.53 4.25 -4.71
CA MET A 44 0.49 3.72 -3.81
C MET A 44 0.08 2.29 -4.19
N THR A 45 0.12 1.36 -3.24
CA THR A 45 -0.37 -0.02 -3.39
C THR A 45 -1.27 -0.43 -2.23
N CYS A 46 -2.07 -1.46 -2.46
CA CYS A 46 -2.86 -2.09 -1.42
C CYS A 46 -2.00 -3.06 -0.60
N THR A 47 -1.87 -2.81 0.70
CA THR A 47 -1.13 -3.65 1.63
C THR A 47 -1.96 -3.95 2.88
N THR A 48 -1.63 -5.02 3.58
CA THR A 48 -2.31 -5.36 4.84
C THR A 48 -1.90 -4.33 5.91
N PRO A 49 -2.86 -3.67 6.59
CA PRO A 49 -2.53 -2.75 7.67
C PRO A 49 -1.88 -3.48 8.84
N VAL A 50 -1.00 -2.77 9.54
CA VAL A 50 -0.56 -3.19 10.87
C VAL A 50 -1.55 -2.68 11.92
N PRO A 51 -1.76 -3.43 13.02
CA PRO A 51 -2.55 -2.95 14.16
C PRO A 51 -1.97 -1.65 14.71
#